data_AF-A0A355A9I0-F1
#
_entry.id   AF-A0A355A9I0-F1
#
_cell.length_a   1.000
_cell.length_b   1.000
_cell.length_c   1.000
_cell.angle_alpha   90.00
_cell.angle_beta   90.00
_cell.angle_gamma   90.00
#
_symmetry.space_group_name_H-M   'P 1'
#
loop_
_entity.id
_entity.type
_entity.pdbx_description
1 polymer ?
#
loop_
_entity_poly.entity_id
_entity_poly.type
_entity_poly.pdbx_seq_one_letter_code
_entity_poly.pdbx_strand_id
1 'polypeptide(L)' 'NILGIPSPKQDIDGSQVAKVYYEENDLKRIVEYCERDTIAVAQLLLRFNNLELLKDEEIVSV' A
#
# COMPACT_ATOMS: atom_id res chain seq x y z
N ASN A 1 9.81 3.81 13.20
CA ASN A 1 10.01 3.20 11.87
C ASN A 1 11.51 3.06 11.63
N ILE A 2 12.02 1.82 11.54
CA ILE A 2 13.48 1.54 11.48
C ILE A 2 14.02 1.67 10.05
N LEU A 3 13.22 1.36 9.04
CA LEU A 3 13.64 1.31 7.63
C LEU A 3 13.29 2.60 6.84
N GLY A 4 12.62 3.55 7.49
CA GLY A 4 12.18 4.80 6.86
C GLY A 4 11.04 4.63 5.83
N ILE A 5 10.36 3.48 5.81
CA ILE A 5 9.24 3.19 4.88
C ILE A 5 7.91 3.48 5.58
N PRO A 6 7.07 4.42 5.11
CA PRO A 6 5.80 4.72 5.74
C PRO A 6 4.90 3.48 5.84
N SER A 7 4.08 3.40 6.91
CA SER A 7 3.12 2.30 7.03
C SER A 7 2.10 2.36 5.88
N PRO A 8 1.83 1.24 5.16
CA PRO A 8 0.81 1.20 4.11
C PRO A 8 -0.62 1.24 4.68
N LYS A 9 -0.77 0.91 5.97
CA LYS A 9 -2.06 0.80 6.66
C LYS A 9 -2.44 2.13 7.27
N GLN A 10 -3.26 2.88 6.53
CA GLN A 10 -3.76 4.19 6.95
C GLN A 10 -5.28 4.31 6.94
N ASP A 11 -5.99 3.39 6.27
CA ASP A 11 -7.41 3.57 5.98
C ASP A 11 -8.27 2.33 6.31
N ILE A 12 -7.91 1.16 5.75
CA ILE A 12 -8.55 -0.12 6.07
C ILE A 12 -7.52 -1.22 6.31
N ASP A 13 -7.92 -2.30 6.98
CA ASP A 13 -7.18 -3.56 7.06
C ASP A 13 -7.93 -4.73 6.39
N GLY A 14 -7.25 -5.88 6.28
CA GLY A 14 -7.78 -7.05 5.59
C GLY A 14 -9.10 -7.59 6.14
N SER A 15 -9.40 -7.38 7.43
CA SER A 15 -10.68 -7.79 8.03
C SER A 15 -11.85 -6.93 7.57
N GLN A 16 -11.58 -5.71 7.11
CA GLN A 16 -12.60 -4.74 6.71
C GLN A 16 -12.97 -4.84 5.22
N VAL A 17 -12.19 -5.55 4.40
CA VAL A 17 -12.41 -5.69 2.94
C VAL A 17 -13.83 -6.16 2.61
N ALA A 18 -14.35 -7.16 3.34
CA ALA A 18 -15.69 -7.67 3.12
C ALA A 18 -16.77 -6.59 3.35
N LYS A 19 -16.65 -5.83 4.45
CA LYS A 19 -17.55 -4.72 4.77
C LYS A 19 -17.51 -3.65 3.69
N VAL A 20 -16.30 -3.24 3.29
CA VAL A 20 -16.10 -2.19 2.26
C VAL A 20 -16.71 -2.62 0.92
N TYR A 21 -16.56 -3.89 0.55
CA TYR A 21 -17.11 -4.40 -0.70
C TYR A 21 -18.64 -4.53 -0.68
N TYR A 22 -19.20 -5.21 0.32
CA TYR A 22 -20.62 -5.57 0.32
C TYR A 22 -21.55 -4.49 0.88
N GLU A 23 -21.09 -3.73 1.88
CA GLU A 23 -21.91 -2.71 2.54
C GLU A 23 -21.63 -1.32 1.97
N GLU A 24 -20.36 -0.93 1.90
CA GLU A 24 -19.97 0.42 1.48
C GLU A 24 -19.93 0.57 -0.04
N ASN A 25 -19.88 -0.55 -0.78
CA ASN A 25 -19.81 -0.60 -2.25
C ASN A 25 -18.66 0.25 -2.83
N ASP A 26 -17.54 0.34 -2.10
CA ASP A 26 -16.39 1.16 -2.46
C ASP A 26 -15.20 0.29 -2.88
N LEU A 27 -15.27 -0.22 -4.11
CA LEU A 27 -14.20 -1.04 -4.68
C LEU A 27 -12.89 -0.24 -4.85
N LYS A 28 -12.99 1.07 -5.11
CA LYS A 28 -11.82 1.93 -5.35
C LYS A 28 -10.94 1.99 -4.10
N ARG A 29 -11.55 2.10 -2.92
CA ARG A 29 -10.86 2.08 -1.64
C ARG A 29 -10.09 0.78 -1.38
N ILE A 30 -10.63 -0.35 -1.84
CA ILE A 30 -9.95 -1.66 -1.78
C ILE A 30 -8.75 -1.69 -2.73
N VAL A 31 -8.88 -1.14 -3.95
CA VAL A 31 -7.76 -1.02 -4.90
C VAL A 31 -6.63 -0.18 -4.28
N GLU A 32 -6.94 1.01 -3.77
CA GLU A 32 -5.96 1.90 -3.13
C GLU A 32 -5.28 1.23 -1.92
N TYR A 33 -5.99 0.39 -1.16
CA TYR A 33 -5.40 -0.43 -0.09
C TYR A 33 -4.39 -1.45 -0.63
N CYS A 34 -4.75 -2.21 -1.67
CA CYS A 34 -3.89 -3.22 -2.27
C CYS A 34 -2.64 -2.61 -2.95
N GLU A 35 -2.78 -1.45 -3.58
CA GLU A 35 -1.66 -0.72 -4.19
C GLU A 35 -0.64 -0.30 -3.11
N ARG A 36 -1.11 0.25 -1.99
CA ARG A 36 -0.25 0.64 -0.86
C ARG A 36 0.54 -0.53 -0.29
N ASP A 37 -0.09 -1.69 -0.14
CA ASP A 37 0.61 -2.90 0.33
C ASP A 37 1.68 -3.36 -0.67
N THR A 38 1.42 -3.26 -1.98
CA THR A 38 2.40 -3.58 -3.04
C THR A 38 3.60 -2.61 -3.01
N ILE A 39 3.34 -1.31 -2.89
CA ILE A 39 4.37 -0.28 -2.77
C ILE A 39 5.23 -0.56 -1.53
N ALA A 40 4.63 -0.87 -0.38
CA ALA A 40 5.39 -1.17 0.83
C ALA A 40 6.34 -2.38 0.65
N VAL A 41 5.91 -3.44 -0.04
CA VAL A 41 6.77 -4.60 -0.35
C VAL A 41 7.92 -4.20 -1.28
N ALA A 42 7.67 -3.41 -2.31
CA ALA A 42 8.72 -2.91 -3.21
C ALA A 42 9.75 -2.05 -2.46
N GLN A 43 9.29 -1.13 -1.62
CA GLN A 43 10.14 -0.29 -0.79
C GLN A 43 10.98 -1.12 0.21
N LEU A 44 10.41 -2.16 0.80
CA LEU A 44 11.12 -3.10 1.68
C LEU A 44 12.23 -3.84 0.92
N LEU A 45 11.92 -4.35 -0.27
CA LEU A 45 12.90 -5.02 -1.12
C LEU A 45 14.07 -4.09 -1.46
N LEU A 46 13.80 -2.84 -1.85
CA LEU A 46 14.85 -1.85 -2.15
C LEU A 46 15.73 -1.58 -0.94
N ARG A 47 15.13 -1.40 0.25
CA ARG A 47 15.88 -1.19 1.49
C ARG A 47 16.75 -2.38 1.87
N PHE A 48 16.28 -3.61 1.71
CA PHE A 48 17.12 -4.79 1.94
C PHE A 48 18.30 -4.92 0.97
N ASN A 49 18.23 -4.25 -0.18
CA ASN A 49 19.31 -4.17 -1.16
C ASN A 49 20.13 -2.87 -1.06
N ASN A 50 19.95 -2.07 0.00
CA ASN A 50 20.59 -0.75 0.18
C ASN A 50 20.34 0.23 -0.99
N LEU A 51 19.19 0.12 -1.65
CA LEU A 51 18.77 1.04 -2.71
C LEU A 51 17.87 2.16 -2.15
N GLU A 52 17.79 3.26 -2.90
CA GLU A 52 16.88 4.37 -2.60
C GLU A 52 15.41 3.93 -2.65
N LEU A 53 14.52 4.69 -2.00
CA LEU A 53 13.08 4.43 -2.11
C LEU A 53 12.57 4.98 -3.43
N LEU A 54 11.53 4.36 -3.97
CA LEU A 54 10.76 4.94 -5.05
C LEU A 54 10.15 6.27 -4.60
N LYS A 55 10.20 7.26 -5.49
CA LYS A 55 9.43 8.50 -5.40
C LYS A 55 8.05 8.31 -6.01
N ASP A 56 7.13 9.20 -5.68
CA ASP A 56 5.74 9.12 -6.16
C ASP A 56 5.67 9.17 -7.69
N GLU A 57 6.58 9.89 -8.35
CA GLU A 57 6.63 9.97 -9.82
C GLU A 57 7.10 8.66 -10.50
N GLU A 58 7.71 7.74 -9.74
CA GLU A 58 8.18 6.44 -10.21
C GLU A 58 7.12 5.35 -10.05
N ILE A 59 5.98 5.66 -9.44
CA ILE A 59 4.88 4.73 -9.16
C ILE A 59 3.75 5.00 -10.15
N VAL A 60 3.30 3.95 -10.83
CA VAL A 60 2.15 4.00 -11.73
C VAL A 60 0.99 3.23 -11.11
N SER A 61 -0.11 3.93 -10.85
CA SER A 61 -1.37 3.34 -10.39
C SER A 61 -2.31 3.02 -11.56
N VAL A 62 -3.24 2.11 -11.32
CA VAL A 62 -4.24 1.66 -12.32
C VAL A 62 -5.58 2.38 -12.22
#